data_AF-Q9RRG0-F1
#
_entry.id   AF-Q9RRG0-F1
#
_cell.length_a   1.000
_cell.length_b   1.000
_cell.length_c   1.000
_cell.angle_alpha   90.00
_cell.angle_beta   90.00
_cell.angle_gamma   90.00
#
_symmetry.space_group_name_H-M   'P 1'
#
loop_
_entity.id
_entity.type
_entity.pdbx_description
1 polymer ?
#
loop_
_entity_poly.entity_id
_entity_poly.type
_entity_poly.pdbx_seq_one_letter_code
_entity_poly.pdbx_strand_id
1 'polypeptide(L)'
;MVGCAEQNEKIVRTWAAPTGEWQGLELRAIDLWGGWGPNRGLAEQYLEVRCTDQPLLLMRRRYWPGSDWSGKVVWDAASVTYQHGTRNPNIQNLTFRAEDMRQSLPCLKANIP
;
A
#
# COMPACT_ATOMS: atom_id res chain seq x y z
N MET A 1 -15.90 17.04 -20.26
CA MET A 1 -14.70 17.40 -19.47
C MET A 1 -14.81 16.69 -18.14
N VAL A 2 -14.12 15.56 -17.99
CA VAL A 2 -14.13 14.78 -16.73
C VAL A 2 -13.26 15.55 -15.75
N GLY A 3 -13.90 16.24 -14.80
CA GLY A 3 -13.21 16.92 -13.72
C GLY A 3 -12.31 15.91 -13.03
N CYS A 4 -11.01 16.20 -13.01
CA CYS A 4 -10.05 15.48 -12.18
C CYS A 4 -10.62 15.52 -10.76
N ALA A 5 -11.06 14.38 -10.23
CA ALA A 5 -11.40 14.27 -8.82
C ALA A 5 -10.20 14.83 -8.06
N GLU A 6 -10.41 15.88 -7.26
CA GLU A 6 -9.38 16.43 -6.38
C GLU A 6 -8.75 15.23 -5.67
N GLN A 7 -7.45 15.03 -5.92
CA GLN A 7 -6.68 13.94 -5.35
C GLN A 7 -6.62 14.15 -3.84
N ASN A 8 -7.64 13.63 -3.18
CA ASN A 8 -7.82 13.63 -1.74
C ASN A 8 -7.03 12.49 -1.08
N GLU A 9 -6.21 11.79 -1.86
CA GLU A 9 -5.31 10.75 -1.42
C GLU A 9 -3.99 11.36 -0.97
N LYS A 10 -3.60 11.05 0.25
CA LYS A 10 -2.31 11.42 0.82
C LYS A 10 -1.53 10.14 1.09
N ILE A 11 -0.38 10.01 0.44
CA ILE A 11 0.59 8.98 0.81
C ILE A 11 1.16 9.35 2.17
N VAL A 12 0.88 8.54 3.19
CA VAL A 12 1.33 8.78 4.56
C VAL A 12 2.70 8.18 4.80
N ARG A 13 2.94 7.00 4.23
CA ARG A 13 4.19 6.26 4.40
C ARG A 13 4.45 5.33 3.22
N THR A 14 5.72 5.12 2.94
CA THR A 14 6.20 4.19 1.93
C THR A 14 7.23 3.26 2.56
N TRP A 15 7.15 1.98 2.22
CA TRP A 15 8.15 0.97 2.54
C TRP A 15 8.63 0.36 1.23
N ALA A 16 9.88 0.62 0.88
CA ALA A 16 10.50 -0.04 -0.26
C ALA A 16 10.75 -1.52 0.06
N ALA A 17 10.61 -2.37 -0.95
CA ALA A 17 11.06 -3.74 -0.86
C ALA A 17 12.59 -3.81 -0.72
N PRO A 18 13.11 -4.80 0.01
CA PRO A 18 14.55 -5.06 0.03
C PRO A 18 15.03 -5.57 -1.34
N THR A 19 16.34 -5.59 -1.54
CA THR A 19 16.98 -6.27 -2.67
C THR A 19 16.64 -7.76 -2.67
N GLY A 20 16.35 -8.34 -3.84
CA GLY A 20 15.95 -9.75 -3.98
C GLY A 20 14.71 -9.92 -4.86
N GLU A 21 13.88 -10.92 -4.56
CA GLU A 21 12.70 -11.30 -5.35
C GLU A 21 11.68 -10.17 -5.51
N TRP A 22 11.57 -9.28 -4.51
CA TRP A 22 10.62 -8.17 -4.49
C TRP A 22 11.22 -6.84 -4.95
N GLN A 23 12.48 -6.83 -5.40
CA GLN A 23 13.17 -5.61 -5.79
C GLN A 23 12.37 -4.81 -6.83
N GLY A 24 12.26 -3.50 -6.62
CA GLY A 24 11.48 -2.61 -7.49
C GLY A 24 10.02 -2.46 -7.07
N LEU A 25 9.57 -3.15 -6.01
CA LEU A 25 8.25 -2.96 -5.43
C LEU A 25 8.29 -2.10 -4.16
N GLU A 26 7.18 -1.46 -3.87
CA GLU A 26 6.98 -0.68 -2.66
C GLU A 26 5.56 -0.91 -2.13
N LEU A 27 5.42 -0.91 -0.81
CA LEU A 27 4.14 -0.84 -0.12
C LEU A 27 3.91 0.61 0.30
N ARG A 28 2.72 1.16 0.04
CA ARG A 28 2.35 2.51 0.48
C ARG A 28 1.09 2.49 1.34
N ALA A 29 1.11 3.29 2.39
CA ALA A 29 -0.05 3.65 3.19
C ALA A 29 -0.66 4.93 2.62
N ILE A 30 -1.96 4.90 2.35
CA ILE A 30 -2.70 6.01 1.76
C ILE A 30 -3.90 6.34 2.63
N ASP A 31 -4.01 7.61 2.98
CA ASP A 31 -5.21 8.17 3.58
C ASP A 31 -6.02 8.90 2.51
N LEU A 32 -7.29 8.53 2.34
CA LEU A 32 -8.25 9.24 1.50
C LEU A 32 -9.09 10.17 2.37
N TRP A 33 -8.97 11.47 2.15
CA TRP A 33 -9.64 12.52 2.90
C TRP A 33 -10.91 12.99 2.19
N GLY A 34 -12.08 12.78 2.78
CA GLY A 34 -13.34 13.23 2.21
C GLY A 34 -13.83 14.55 2.83
N GLY A 35 -14.80 15.18 2.17
CA GLY A 35 -15.51 16.37 2.67
C GLY A 35 -14.98 17.70 2.14
N TRP A 36 -15.71 18.78 2.46
CA TRP A 36 -15.42 20.15 2.02
C TRP A 36 -15.32 21.09 3.23
N GLY A 37 -14.37 22.03 3.18
CA GLY A 37 -14.19 23.07 4.21
C GLY A 37 -13.84 22.49 5.60
N PRO A 38 -14.43 23.01 6.70
CA PRO A 38 -14.09 22.60 8.08
C PRO A 38 -14.50 21.16 8.42
N ASN A 39 -15.31 20.50 7.58
CA ASN A 39 -15.75 19.12 7.76
C ASN A 39 -14.85 18.11 7.03
N ARG A 40 -13.61 18.48 6.68
CA ARG A 40 -12.67 17.54 6.05
C ARG A 40 -12.26 16.47 7.06
N GLY A 41 -12.49 15.21 6.72
CA GLY A 41 -12.21 14.07 7.58
C GLY A 41 -11.57 12.93 6.81
N LEU A 42 -10.92 12.02 7.55
CA LEU A 42 -10.38 10.80 6.98
C LEU A 42 -11.56 9.89 6.59
N ALA A 43 -11.77 9.69 5.29
CA ALA A 43 -12.87 8.90 4.75
C ALA A 43 -12.48 7.42 4.63
N GLU A 44 -11.31 7.13 4.06
CA GLU A 44 -10.81 5.76 3.90
C GLU A 44 -9.29 5.69 4.06
N GLN A 45 -8.80 4.47 4.32
CA GLN A 45 -7.39 4.15 4.45
C GLN A 45 -7.08 2.90 3.64
N TYR A 46 -5.92 2.88 2.99
CA TYR A 46 -5.52 1.79 2.10
C TYR A 46 -4.05 1.44 2.28
N LEU A 47 -3.75 0.16 2.04
CA LEU A 47 -2.42 -0.30 1.70
C LEU A 47 -2.41 -0.67 0.22
N GLU A 48 -1.43 -0.13 -0.51
CA GLU A 48 -1.18 -0.49 -1.90
C GLU A 48 0.21 -1.06 -2.09
N VAL A 49 0.31 -2.14 -2.86
CA VAL A 49 1.57 -2.62 -3.42
C VAL A 49 1.65 -2.15 -4.86
N ARG A 50 2.76 -1.51 -5.22
CA ARG A 50 3.00 -0.97 -6.56
C ARG A 50 4.47 -1.06 -6.94
N CYS A 51 4.73 -0.76 -8.20
CA CYS A 51 6.08 -0.63 -8.70
C CYS A 51 6.65 0.74 -8.32
N THR A 52 7.95 0.77 -8.02
CA THR A 52 8.66 1.97 -7.56
C THR A 52 8.89 2.93 -8.73
N ASP A 53 9.38 2.40 -9.86
CA ASP A 53 9.77 3.20 -11.04
C ASP A 53 8.65 3.38 -12.07
N GLN A 54 7.56 2.63 -11.93
CA GLN A 54 6.38 2.74 -12.81
C GLN A 54 5.13 2.91 -11.96
N PRO A 55 4.16 3.75 -12.37
CA PRO A 55 2.92 3.96 -11.62
C PRO A 55 1.95 2.77 -11.67
N LEU A 56 2.45 1.55 -11.91
CA LEU A 56 1.62 0.36 -11.96
C LEU A 56 1.25 -0.08 -10.54
N LEU A 57 -0.04 0.04 -10.25
CA LEU A 57 -0.66 -0.52 -9.06
C LEU A 57 -0.84 -2.03 -9.24
N LEU A 58 -0.20 -2.83 -8.39
CA LEU A 58 -0.36 -4.29 -8.40
C LEU A 58 -1.58 -4.72 -7.59
N MET A 59 -1.71 -4.18 -6.38
CA MET A 59 -2.83 -4.51 -5.51
C MET A 59 -3.10 -3.36 -4.54
N ARG A 60 -4.37 -3.11 -4.26
CA ARG A 60 -4.82 -2.17 -3.24
C ARG A 60 -5.85 -2.85 -2.36
N ARG A 61 -5.71 -2.70 -1.05
CA ARG A 61 -6.68 -3.20 -0.08
C ARG A 61 -7.03 -2.09 0.90
N ARG A 62 -8.32 -1.93 1.17
CA ARG A 62 -8.80 -1.06 2.24
C ARG A 62 -8.34 -1.64 3.57
N TYR A 63 -7.75 -0.81 4.41
CA TYR A 63 -7.17 -1.24 5.67
C TYR A 63 -7.06 -0.08 6.65
N TRP A 64 -7.55 -0.29 7.88
CA TRP A 64 -7.65 0.74 8.92
C TRP A 64 -6.83 0.33 10.15
N PRO A 65 -5.50 0.58 10.18
CA PRO A 65 -4.69 0.32 11.35
C PRO A 65 -4.75 1.43 12.41
N GLY A 66 -5.43 2.54 12.10
CA GLY A 66 -5.39 3.79 12.85
C GLY A 66 -4.62 4.89 12.10
N SER A 67 -4.63 6.11 12.65
CA SER A 67 -4.07 7.31 12.00
C SER A 67 -2.56 7.27 11.80
N ASP A 68 -1.84 6.59 12.69
CA ASP A 68 -0.39 6.81 12.81
C ASP A 68 0.43 5.89 11.90
N TRP A 69 -0.20 4.88 11.29
CA TRP A 69 0.47 3.87 10.46
C TRP A 69 1.76 3.32 11.09
N SER A 70 1.82 3.23 12.42
CA SER A 70 3.02 3.00 13.23
C SER A 70 3.60 1.58 13.16
N GLY A 71 3.04 0.75 12.28
CA GLY A 71 3.49 -0.60 12.00
C GLY A 71 4.79 -0.69 11.20
N LYS A 72 5.13 -1.93 10.85
CA LYS A 72 6.29 -2.28 10.02
C LYS A 72 5.87 -3.25 8.92
N VAL A 73 6.65 -3.30 7.85
CA VAL A 73 6.43 -4.23 6.74
C VAL A 73 7.47 -5.34 6.80
N VAL A 74 7.00 -6.57 6.66
CA VAL A 74 7.83 -7.76 6.53
C VAL A 74 7.68 -8.27 5.11
N TRP A 75 8.80 -8.34 4.40
CA TRP A 75 8.90 -8.91 3.06
C TRP A 75 9.43 -10.33 3.20
N ASP A 76 8.62 -11.29 2.80
CA ASP A 76 8.93 -12.72 2.76
C ASP A 76 8.90 -13.19 1.30
N ALA A 77 9.60 -14.27 0.95
CA ALA A 77 9.63 -14.80 -0.42
C ALA A 77 8.21 -14.98 -1.02
N ALA A 78 7.23 -15.41 -0.22
CA ALA A 78 5.87 -15.64 -0.70
C ALA A 78 4.89 -14.49 -0.44
N SER A 79 5.25 -13.48 0.36
CA SER A 79 4.28 -12.48 0.79
C SER A 79 4.87 -11.17 1.31
N VAL A 80 4.04 -10.13 1.31
CA VAL A 80 4.33 -8.84 1.92
C VAL A 80 3.31 -8.61 3.02
N THR A 81 3.75 -8.52 4.26
CA THR A 81 2.86 -8.35 5.41
C THR A 81 3.09 -7.02 6.12
N TYR A 82 2.05 -6.21 6.22
CA TYR A 82 2.01 -5.08 7.13
C TYR A 82 1.62 -5.57 8.53
N GLN A 83 2.53 -5.39 9.48
CA GLN A 83 2.32 -5.65 10.89
C GLN A 83 1.97 -4.34 11.60
N HIS A 84 0.75 -4.22 12.10
CA HIS A 84 0.30 -2.98 12.75
C HIS A 84 1.03 -2.73 14.08
N GLY A 85 1.29 -1.46 14.39
CA GLY A 85 1.92 -1.04 15.64
C GLY A 85 0.95 -0.80 16.80
N THR A 86 -0.36 -0.86 16.53
CA THR A 86 -1.40 -0.61 17.54
C THR A 86 -1.59 -1.80 18.48
N ARG A 87 -1.92 -1.52 19.75
CA ARG A 87 -2.28 -2.52 20.77
C ARG A 87 -3.72 -3.03 20.63
N ASN A 88 -4.50 -2.49 19.69
CA ASN A 88 -5.88 -2.90 19.48
C ASN A 88 -5.92 -4.34 18.91
N PRO A 89 -6.49 -5.32 19.63
CA PRO A 89 -6.51 -6.71 19.19
C PRO A 89 -7.46 -6.98 18.02
N ASN A 90 -8.37 -6.04 17.71
CA ASN A 90 -9.33 -6.19 16.61
C ASN A 90 -8.73 -5.81 15.25
N ILE A 91 -7.58 -5.15 15.25
CA ILE A 91 -6.85 -4.84 14.02
C ILE A 91 -5.95 -6.06 13.75
N GLN A 92 -6.02 -6.58 12.54
CA GLN A 92 -5.19 -7.71 12.11
C GLN A 92 -4.08 -7.23 11.20
N ASN A 93 -2.99 -7.99 11.13
CA ASN A 93 -1.96 -7.79 10.12
C ASN A 93 -2.55 -8.00 8.72
N LEU A 94 -2.08 -7.23 7.74
CA LEU A 94 -2.54 -7.38 6.37
C LEU A 94 -1.44 -7.99 5.51
N THR A 95 -1.74 -9.12 4.88
CA THR A 95 -0.81 -9.85 4.02
C THR A 95 -1.25 -9.81 2.56
N PHE A 96 -0.33 -9.44 1.69
CA PHE A 96 -0.41 -9.53 0.24
C PHE A 96 0.42 -10.74 -0.20
N ARG A 97 -0.18 -11.67 -0.93
CA ARG A 97 0.53 -12.88 -1.38
C ARG A 97 1.10 -12.70 -2.77
N ALA A 98 2.25 -13.31 -3.03
CA ALA A 98 2.88 -13.31 -4.34
C ALA A 98 1.95 -13.85 -5.44
N GLU A 99 1.20 -14.91 -5.14
CA GLU A 99 0.23 -15.50 -6.06
C GLU A 99 -0.85 -14.50 -6.52
N ASP A 100 -1.35 -13.67 -5.61
CA ASP A 100 -2.36 -12.65 -5.90
C ASP A 100 -1.80 -11.52 -6.79
N MET A 101 -0.52 -11.20 -6.62
CA MET A 101 0.16 -10.12 -7.36
C MET A 101 0.73 -10.62 -8.70
N ARG A 102 0.99 -11.92 -8.84
CA ARG A 102 1.55 -12.53 -10.06
C ARG A 102 0.65 -12.40 -11.27
N GLN A 103 -0.66 -12.27 -11.07
CA GLN A 103 -1.62 -12.04 -12.14
C GLN A 103 -1.47 -10.65 -12.81
N SER A 104 -0.67 -9.74 -12.24
CA SER A 104 -0.58 -8.33 -12.64
C SER A 104 0.81 -7.89 -13.15
N LEU A 105 1.67 -8.82 -13.60
CA LEU A 105 3.11 -8.53 -13.76
C LEU A 105 3.62 -8.18 -15.16
N PRO A 106 4.10 -6.93 -15.30
CA PRO A 106 5.33 -6.60 -16.03
C PRO A 106 6.52 -6.19 -15.13
N CYS A 107 6.32 -5.80 -13.86
CA CYS A 107 7.42 -5.24 -13.03
C CYS A 107 8.40 -6.27 -12.43
N LEU A 108 8.01 -7.54 -12.30
CA LEU A 108 8.94 -8.60 -11.82
C LEU A 108 9.91 -9.08 -12.93
N LYS A 109 9.78 -8.57 -14.17
CA LYS A 109 10.74 -8.80 -15.25
C LYS A 109 11.68 -7.60 -15.42
N ALA A 110 12.66 -7.48 -14.55
CA ALA A 110 13.85 -6.67 -14.82
C ALA A 110 15.16 -7.29 -14.29
N ASN A 111 15.14 -8.54 -13.83
CA ASN A 111 16.33 -9.30 -13.45
C ASN A 111 16.23 -10.75 -13.99
N ILE A 112 16.04 -10.88 -15.30
CA ILE A 112 16.44 -12.10 -16.00
C ILE A 112 17.83 -11.80 -16.56
N PRO A 113 18.91 -12.42 -16.05
CA PRO A 113 20.24 -12.30 -16.65
C PRO A 113 20.28 -12.86 -18.07
#